data_AF-A0A7W6WJD0-F1
#
_entry.id   AF-A0A7W6WJD0-F1
#
_cell.length_a   1.000
_cell.length_b   1.000
_cell.length_c   1.000
_cell.angle_alpha   90.00
_cell.angle_beta   90.00
_cell.angle_gamma   90.00
#
_symmetry.space_group_name_H-M   'P 1'
#
loop_
_entity.id
_entity.type
_entity.pdbx_description
1 polymer ?
#
loop_
_entity_poly.entity_id
_entity_poly.type
_entity_poly.pdbx_seq_one_letter_code
_entity_poly.pdbx_strand_id
1 'polypeptide(L)'
;MLNFNIDRMIATVDHCPWSAHAGLTVPNTARLHRVAPNAGAPSSGGAARGAVSQAQAHAHAHTTSDASVDASVASGGRGPSRPLYTPAERRRRDESPWTIVQGILAPTQFAVFLVSLYLVVDYLLTGEGYALATASVVVKTLVLYVIMITGAIWEKEVFGRYLFAPAFYWEDVFSMLVLALHTAYLVALFGDLLGAQGLMVLALAAYAAYVINAGQFVLKLRAARLQAEAAGAEDDRAATPAGAAQ
;
A
#
# COMPACT_ATOMS: atom_id res chain seq x y z
N MET A 1 11.00 35.05 -7.48
CA MET A 1 11.68 33.73 -7.45
C MET A 1 11.09 32.95 -6.29
N LEU A 2 10.17 32.03 -6.58
CA LEU A 2 9.57 31.16 -5.57
C LEU A 2 10.59 30.07 -5.21
N ASN A 3 11.21 30.16 -4.03
CA ASN A 3 11.95 29.04 -3.45
C ASN A 3 10.93 27.94 -3.13
N PHE A 4 10.81 26.99 -4.07
CA PHE A 4 10.10 25.73 -3.89
C PHE A 4 10.88 24.92 -2.85
N ASN A 5 10.52 25.08 -1.58
CA ASN A 5 11.28 24.57 -0.47
C ASN A 5 10.96 23.07 -0.30
N ILE A 6 11.83 22.22 -0.86
CA ILE A 6 11.77 20.75 -0.77
C ILE A 6 11.54 20.30 0.68
N ASP A 7 12.16 20.97 1.66
CA ASP A 7 12.01 20.69 3.09
C ASP A 7 10.57 20.83 3.60
N ARG A 8 9.77 21.72 3.02
CA ARG A 8 8.36 21.89 3.39
C ARG A 8 7.48 20.82 2.76
N MET A 9 7.84 20.35 1.56
CA MET A 9 7.20 19.20 0.93
C MET A 9 7.56 17.90 1.68
N ILE A 10 8.81 17.76 2.13
CA ILE A 10 9.28 16.68 3.01
C ILE A 10 8.56 16.73 4.37
N ALA A 11 8.37 17.89 4.99
CA ALA A 11 7.61 17.99 6.24
C ALA A 11 6.10 17.67 6.07
N THR A 12 5.54 17.96 4.89
CA THR A 12 4.15 17.57 4.56
C THR A 12 4.07 16.07 4.26
N VAL A 13 5.15 15.51 3.72
CA VAL A 13 5.39 14.08 3.60
C VAL A 13 5.50 13.43 4.97
N ASP A 14 6.22 13.99 5.94
CA ASP A 14 6.42 13.46 7.32
C ASP A 14 5.13 13.44 8.16
N HIS A 15 4.15 14.27 7.81
CA HIS A 15 2.80 14.27 8.39
C HIS A 15 1.77 13.55 7.53
N CYS A 16 2.20 12.95 6.43
CA CYS A 16 1.35 12.11 5.61
C CYS A 16 1.19 10.76 6.33
N PRO A 17 0.00 10.14 6.39
CA PRO A 17 -0.22 8.91 7.16
C PRO A 17 0.62 7.70 6.69
N TRP A 18 1.43 7.88 5.64
CA TRP A 18 2.41 6.90 5.16
C TRP A 18 3.83 7.08 5.73
N SER A 19 4.22 8.24 6.25
CA SER A 19 5.54 8.50 6.86
C SER A 19 5.45 8.39 8.40
N ALA A 20 5.36 7.17 8.91
CA ALA A 20 5.34 7.01 10.37
C ALA A 20 6.77 7.08 10.92
N HIS A 21 7.36 8.28 10.98
CA HIS A 21 8.39 8.59 11.97
C HIS A 21 7.73 8.71 13.36
N ALA A 22 7.13 7.62 13.84
CA ALA A 22 6.73 7.47 15.22
C ALA A 22 7.55 6.30 15.80
N GLY A 23 8.68 6.64 16.45
CA GLY A 23 9.34 5.72 17.38
C GLY A 23 10.71 5.15 16.99
N LEU A 24 11.59 5.91 16.34
CA LEU A 24 13.03 5.59 16.32
C LEU A 24 13.86 6.69 16.98
N THR A 25 13.69 6.88 18.28
CA THR A 25 14.85 7.18 19.13
C THR A 25 15.49 5.84 19.47
N VAL A 26 16.46 5.39 18.66
CA VAL A 26 17.39 4.35 19.08
C VAL A 26 18.50 5.05 19.85
N PRO A 27 18.62 4.91 21.19
CA PRO A 27 19.76 5.44 21.90
C PRO A 27 20.98 4.61 21.48
N ASN A 28 21.92 5.25 20.79
CA ASN A 28 23.22 4.65 20.50
C ASN A 28 23.97 4.39 21.81
N THR A 29 23.79 3.20 22.37
CA THR A 29 24.67 2.62 23.39
C THR A 29 25.03 1.21 22.98
N ALA A 30 25.91 1.11 21.99
CA ALA A 30 26.71 -0.07 21.77
C ALA A 30 27.56 -0.35 23.04
N ARG A 31 27.01 -1.09 24.01
CA ARG A 31 27.84 -1.93 24.88
C ARG A 31 28.20 -3.17 24.09
N LEU A 32 29.35 -3.12 23.43
CA LEU A 32 30.09 -4.29 22.99
C LEU A 32 30.32 -5.20 24.21
N HIS A 33 29.49 -6.25 24.36
CA HIS A 33 29.85 -7.37 25.21
C HIS A 33 31.04 -8.08 24.56
N ARG A 34 32.22 -7.80 25.11
CA ARG A 34 33.47 -8.50 24.85
C ARG A 34 33.27 -9.96 25.24
N VAL A 35 33.13 -10.84 24.26
CA VAL A 35 33.23 -12.30 24.46
C VAL A 35 34.69 -12.60 24.81
N ALA A 36 34.94 -13.09 26.03
CA ALA A 36 36.23 -13.63 26.42
C ALA A 36 36.40 -15.06 25.86
N PRO A 37 37.60 -15.46 25.42
CA PRO A 37 37.85 -16.82 24.98
C PRO A 37 38.02 -17.72 26.20
N ASN A 38 37.23 -18.80 26.30
CA ASN A 38 37.48 -19.83 27.30
C ASN A 38 38.04 -21.08 26.62
N ALA A 39 39.25 -21.43 27.05
CA ALA A 39 39.97 -22.64 26.71
C ALA A 39 39.39 -23.85 27.46
N GLY A 40 39.54 -25.05 26.89
CA GLY A 40 39.44 -26.31 27.63
C GLY A 40 38.46 -27.32 27.03
N ALA A 41 38.96 -28.14 26.09
CA ALA A 41 38.41 -29.48 25.85
C ALA A 41 38.91 -30.44 26.94
N PRO A 42 38.15 -31.48 27.28
CA PRO A 42 38.60 -32.80 26.86
C PRO A 42 37.50 -33.76 26.38
N SER A 43 38.00 -34.82 25.76
CA SER A 43 37.40 -35.97 25.07
C SER A 43 36.65 -36.98 25.93
N SER A 44 35.56 -37.55 25.37
CA SER A 44 35.07 -38.96 25.45
C SER A 44 33.60 -38.94 24.97
N GLY A 45 33.03 -39.81 24.12
CA GLY A 45 33.20 -41.25 23.90
C GLY A 45 31.83 -41.94 24.15
N GLY A 46 31.28 -42.68 23.18
CA GLY A 46 30.11 -43.58 23.33
C GLY A 46 28.86 -43.17 22.53
N ALA A 47 28.53 -43.82 21.41
CA ALA A 47 27.70 -45.03 21.26
C ALA A 47 26.19 -44.76 21.56
N ALA A 48 25.32 -44.63 20.56
CA ALA A 48 24.66 -45.67 19.76
C ALA A 48 23.33 -46.21 20.33
N ARG A 49 22.30 -46.21 19.45
CA ARG A 49 21.09 -47.06 19.40
C ARG A 49 19.86 -46.72 20.27
N GLY A 50 18.71 -46.57 19.59
CA GLY A 50 17.64 -47.58 19.66
C GLY A 50 16.21 -47.09 19.94
N ALA A 51 15.26 -47.68 19.18
CA ALA A 51 13.78 -47.74 19.34
C ALA A 51 13.01 -46.44 19.00
N VAL A 52 12.07 -46.33 18.04
CA VAL A 52 11.04 -47.20 17.43
C VAL A 52 10.11 -47.89 18.45
N SER A 53 8.86 -47.42 18.57
CA SER A 53 7.63 -48.20 18.26
C SER A 53 6.34 -47.64 18.92
N GLN A 54 5.21 -47.89 18.23
CA GLN A 54 3.77 -47.87 18.60
C GLN A 54 3.07 -46.50 18.56
N ALA A 55 2.08 -46.19 17.70
CA ALA A 55 0.99 -46.90 16.98
C ALA A 55 -0.21 -47.34 17.84
N GLN A 56 -1.42 -47.05 17.30
CA GLN A 56 -2.82 -47.42 17.66
C GLN A 56 -3.65 -46.25 18.21
N ALA A 57 -4.72 -45.73 17.60
CA ALA A 57 -5.85 -46.21 16.77
C ALA A 57 -7.08 -46.72 17.56
N HIS A 58 -8.27 -46.28 17.09
CA HIS A 58 -9.67 -46.70 17.37
C HIS A 58 -10.38 -46.07 18.59
N ALA A 59 -11.70 -45.81 18.62
CA ALA A 59 -12.82 -45.69 17.66
C ALA A 59 -14.12 -45.41 18.48
N HIS A 60 -15.14 -44.77 17.85
CA HIS A 60 -16.61 -44.86 18.11
C HIS A 60 -17.18 -44.49 19.50
N ALA A 61 -18.41 -44.00 19.73
CA ALA A 61 -19.55 -43.52 18.93
C ALA A 61 -20.60 -42.86 19.89
N HIS A 62 -21.50 -42.03 19.31
CA HIS A 62 -22.89 -41.67 19.69
C HIS A 62 -23.30 -41.35 21.15
N THR A 63 -23.95 -40.18 21.34
CA THR A 63 -25.27 -40.01 22.00
C THR A 63 -25.86 -38.61 21.70
N THR A 64 -27.18 -38.56 21.59
CA THR A 64 -28.09 -37.47 21.19
C THR A 64 -28.54 -36.54 22.34
N SER A 65 -29.09 -35.38 21.96
CA SER A 65 -29.98 -34.46 22.73
C SER A 65 -29.33 -33.45 23.67
N ASP A 66 -29.27 -32.18 23.26
CA ASP A 66 -30.25 -31.19 23.73
C ASP A 66 -30.09 -29.87 22.97
N ALA A 67 -31.18 -29.48 22.30
CA ALA A 67 -31.35 -28.18 21.70
C ALA A 67 -31.61 -27.15 22.82
N SER A 68 -30.55 -26.49 23.29
CA SER A 68 -30.65 -25.17 23.90
C SER A 68 -30.18 -24.15 22.88
N VAL A 69 -31.15 -23.60 22.16
CA VAL A 69 -30.99 -22.39 21.36
C VAL A 69 -30.80 -21.24 22.33
N ASP A 70 -29.55 -21.04 22.77
CA ASP A 70 -29.17 -19.82 23.47
C ASP A 70 -28.64 -18.85 22.43
N ALA A 71 -29.44 -17.81 22.20
CA ALA A 71 -29.20 -16.75 21.25
C ALA A 71 -27.98 -15.94 21.69
N SER A 72 -26.78 -16.38 21.30
CA SER A 72 -25.62 -15.49 21.21
C SER A 72 -25.87 -14.54 20.05
N VAL A 73 -26.53 -13.44 20.39
CA VAL A 73 -26.69 -12.25 19.58
C VAL A 73 -25.37 -11.99 18.86
N ALA A 74 -25.44 -12.01 17.53
CA ALA A 74 -24.41 -11.57 16.64
C ALA A 74 -24.05 -10.12 16.99
N SER A 75 -23.09 -9.96 17.90
CA SER A 75 -22.30 -8.76 17.97
C SER A 75 -21.44 -8.77 16.71
N GLY A 76 -21.95 -8.10 15.68
CA GLY A 76 -21.16 -7.69 14.51
C GLY A 76 -20.10 -6.69 14.94
N GLY A 77 -19.18 -7.14 15.81
CA GLY A 77 -17.94 -6.44 16.06
C GLY A 77 -17.23 -6.36 14.73
N ARG A 78 -17.03 -5.13 14.24
CA ARG A 78 -16.01 -4.86 13.23
C ARG A 78 -14.71 -5.42 13.80
N GLY A 79 -14.35 -6.64 13.41
CA GLY A 79 -13.07 -7.22 13.75
C GLY A 79 -11.98 -6.21 13.40
N PRO A 80 -10.89 -6.14 14.18
CA PRO A 80 -9.86 -5.15 13.98
C PRO A 80 -9.44 -5.17 12.51
N SER A 81 -9.65 -4.05 11.82
CA SER A 81 -9.28 -3.89 10.42
C SER A 81 -7.82 -4.29 10.27
N ARG A 82 -7.56 -5.31 9.46
CA ARG A 82 -6.23 -5.89 9.32
C ARG A 82 -5.22 -4.78 8.97
N PRO A 83 -4.11 -4.66 9.71
CA PRO A 83 -3.13 -3.60 9.46
C PRO A 83 -2.61 -3.65 8.02
N LEU A 84 -2.44 -2.48 7.41
CA LEU A 84 -1.94 -2.35 6.03
C LEU A 84 -0.53 -2.93 5.86
N TYR A 85 0.29 -2.88 6.93
CA TYR A 85 1.65 -3.41 6.97
C TYR A 85 1.88 -4.16 8.29
N THR A 86 2.60 -5.28 8.23
CA THR A 86 3.30 -5.86 9.37
C THR A 86 4.44 -4.93 9.83
N PRO A 87 4.96 -5.08 11.07
CA PRO A 87 6.09 -4.27 11.53
C PRO A 87 7.33 -4.39 10.64
N ALA A 88 7.59 -5.57 10.08
CA ALA A 88 8.72 -5.79 9.17
C ALA A 88 8.52 -5.12 7.80
N GLU A 89 7.31 -5.20 7.23
CA GLU A 89 6.97 -4.50 5.98
C GLU A 89 7.03 -2.97 6.15
N ARG A 90 6.60 -2.47 7.31
CA ARG A 90 6.70 -1.04 7.63
C ARG A 90 8.15 -0.56 7.64
N ARG A 91 9.06 -1.30 8.30
CA ARG A 91 10.49 -0.97 8.30
C ARG A 91 11.07 -0.94 6.88
N ARG A 92 10.80 -1.96 6.07
CA ARG A 92 11.25 -2.00 4.66
C ARG A 92 10.73 -0.82 3.85
N ARG A 93 9.47 -0.43 4.04
CA ARG A 93 8.88 0.75 3.39
C ARG A 93 9.61 2.03 3.80
N ASP A 94 9.82 2.21 5.09
CA ASP A 94 10.43 3.42 5.64
C ASP A 94 11.90 3.57 5.21
N GLU A 95 12.58 2.44 4.96
CA GLU A 95 13.95 2.40 4.43
C GLU A 95 14.01 2.52 2.89
N SER A 96 12.91 2.30 2.16
CA SER A 96 12.90 2.27 0.70
C SER A 96 12.89 3.68 0.09
N PRO A 97 13.87 4.05 -0.76
CA PRO A 97 13.89 5.34 -1.43
C PRO A 97 12.73 5.53 -2.40
N TRP A 98 12.12 4.43 -2.87
CA TRP A 98 10.98 4.49 -3.78
C TRP A 98 9.73 5.08 -3.13
N THR A 99 9.62 5.05 -1.79
CA THR A 99 8.53 5.72 -1.08
C THR A 99 8.53 7.23 -1.37
N ILE A 100 9.71 7.86 -1.41
CA ILE A 100 9.86 9.28 -1.76
C ILE A 100 9.54 9.50 -3.24
N VAL A 101 10.03 8.63 -4.12
CA VAL A 101 9.76 8.69 -5.56
C VAL A 101 8.25 8.65 -5.82
N GLN A 102 7.53 7.73 -5.18
CA GLN A 102 6.07 7.65 -5.26
C GLN A 102 5.39 8.89 -4.69
N GLY A 103 5.90 9.43 -3.58
CA GLY A 103 5.42 10.68 -2.97
C GLY A 103 5.50 11.89 -3.91
N ILE A 104 6.42 11.89 -4.89
CA ILE A 104 6.56 12.94 -5.91
C ILE A 104 5.76 12.60 -7.17
N LEU A 105 5.83 11.34 -7.62
CA LEU A 105 5.18 10.89 -8.85
C LEU A 105 3.65 10.92 -8.74
N ALA A 106 3.07 10.61 -7.58
CA ALA A 106 1.62 10.62 -7.41
C ALA A 106 1.01 12.04 -7.56
N PRO A 107 1.51 13.09 -6.90
CA PRO A 107 1.08 14.48 -7.18
C PRO A 107 1.32 14.92 -8.62
N THR A 108 2.47 14.54 -9.20
CA THR A 108 2.80 14.86 -10.59
C THR A 108 1.80 14.22 -11.56
N GLN A 109 1.44 12.96 -11.33
CA GLN A 109 0.41 12.25 -12.07
C GLN A 109 -0.94 12.96 -12.02
N PHE A 110 -1.32 13.44 -10.83
CA PHE A 110 -2.57 14.16 -10.66
C PHE A 110 -2.56 15.50 -11.39
N ALA A 111 -1.45 16.25 -11.38
CA ALA A 111 -1.33 17.49 -12.12
C ALA A 111 -1.41 17.27 -13.64
N VAL A 112 -0.66 16.28 -14.16
CA VAL A 112 -0.69 15.90 -15.58
C VAL A 112 -2.08 15.41 -15.99
N PHE A 113 -2.78 14.69 -15.11
CA PHE A 113 -4.18 14.32 -15.29
C PHE A 113 -5.08 15.53 -15.50
N LEU A 114 -5.04 16.54 -14.62
CA LEU A 114 -5.92 17.70 -14.72
C LEU A 114 -5.67 18.50 -16.00
N VAL A 115 -4.41 18.72 -16.38
CA VAL A 115 -4.06 19.40 -17.62
C VAL A 115 -4.58 18.63 -18.83
N SER A 116 -4.37 17.32 -18.85
CA SER A 116 -4.80 16.48 -19.96
C SER A 116 -6.33 16.39 -20.05
N LEU A 117 -7.03 16.26 -18.93
CA LEU A 117 -8.49 16.29 -18.87
C LEU A 117 -9.05 17.62 -19.42
N TYR A 118 -8.47 18.74 -19.01
CA TYR A 118 -8.87 20.06 -19.51
C TYR A 118 -8.74 20.13 -21.04
N LEU A 119 -7.59 19.74 -21.60
CA LEU A 119 -7.35 19.79 -23.05
C LEU A 119 -8.25 18.83 -23.83
N VAL A 120 -8.51 17.62 -23.30
CA VAL A 120 -9.43 16.66 -23.92
C VAL A 120 -10.86 17.20 -23.96
N VAL A 121 -11.34 17.77 -22.85
CA VAL A 121 -12.68 18.36 -22.78
C VAL A 121 -12.79 19.60 -23.66
N ASP A 122 -11.77 20.46 -23.67
CA ASP A 122 -11.72 21.66 -24.51
C ASP A 122 -11.84 21.30 -25.99
N TYR A 123 -11.07 20.31 -26.47
CA TYR A 123 -11.19 19.81 -27.84
C TYR A 123 -12.58 19.22 -28.13
N LEU A 124 -13.16 18.45 -27.21
CA LEU A 124 -14.49 17.87 -27.43
C LEU A 124 -15.61 18.90 -27.50
N LEU A 125 -15.45 20.05 -26.83
CA LEU A 125 -16.43 21.13 -26.83
C LEU A 125 -16.25 22.10 -28.01
N THR A 126 -15.00 22.40 -28.38
CA THR A 126 -14.69 23.43 -29.38
C THR A 126 -14.35 22.88 -30.76
N GLY A 127 -13.89 21.63 -30.83
CA GLY A 127 -13.29 21.04 -32.04
C GLY A 127 -11.83 21.45 -32.29
N GLU A 128 -11.26 22.34 -31.47
CA GLU A 128 -9.92 22.90 -31.64
C GLU A 128 -8.88 22.27 -30.71
N GLY A 129 -7.59 22.37 -31.05
CA GLY A 129 -6.52 21.92 -30.14
C GLY A 129 -6.30 20.41 -30.07
N TYR A 130 -6.81 19.63 -31.04
CA TYR A 130 -6.65 18.17 -31.11
C TYR A 130 -5.22 17.67 -30.87
N ALA A 131 -4.23 18.33 -31.49
CA ALA A 131 -2.82 17.94 -31.35
C ALA A 131 -2.32 18.08 -29.91
N LEU A 132 -2.72 19.15 -29.20
CA LEU A 132 -2.36 19.37 -27.80
C LEU A 132 -3.08 18.37 -26.88
N ALA A 133 -4.37 18.11 -27.12
CA ALA A 133 -5.12 17.10 -26.40
C ALA A 133 -4.46 15.71 -26.54
N THR A 134 -4.18 15.28 -27.77
CA THR A 134 -3.50 14.01 -28.05
C THR A 134 -2.11 13.94 -27.42
N ALA A 135 -1.28 14.98 -27.58
CA ALA A 135 0.05 15.05 -26.98
C ALA A 135 -0.03 14.94 -25.45
N SER A 136 -1.01 15.59 -24.82
CA SER A 136 -1.20 15.53 -23.37
C SER A 136 -1.55 14.11 -22.89
N VAL A 137 -2.37 13.36 -23.64
CA VAL A 137 -2.72 11.97 -23.32
C VAL A 137 -1.49 11.07 -23.43
N VAL A 138 -0.68 11.26 -24.47
CA VAL A 138 0.58 10.52 -24.66
C VAL A 138 1.54 10.81 -23.50
N VAL A 139 1.78 12.08 -23.17
CA VAL A 139 2.63 12.47 -22.04
C VAL A 139 2.12 11.85 -20.74
N LYS A 140 0.82 11.96 -20.45
CA LYS A 140 0.21 11.31 -19.28
C LYS A 140 0.47 9.80 -19.25
N THR A 141 0.35 9.15 -20.40
CA THR A 141 0.58 7.69 -20.52
C THR A 141 2.02 7.32 -20.20
N LEU A 142 3.00 8.11 -20.68
CA LEU A 142 4.41 7.88 -20.37
C LEU A 142 4.70 8.05 -18.88
N VAL A 143 4.17 9.11 -18.25
CA VAL A 143 4.30 9.30 -16.80
C VAL A 143 3.60 8.14 -16.07
N LEU A 144 2.51 7.59 -16.63
CA LEU A 144 1.77 6.46 -16.03
C LEU A 144 2.62 5.20 -16.04
N TYR A 145 3.31 4.91 -17.14
CA TYR A 145 4.27 3.80 -17.19
C TYR A 145 5.38 3.97 -16.15
N VAL A 146 5.92 5.18 -15.99
CA VAL A 146 6.98 5.45 -14.99
C VAL A 146 6.50 5.18 -13.56
N ILE A 147 5.34 5.72 -13.17
CA ILE A 147 4.83 5.50 -11.80
C ILE A 147 4.47 4.04 -11.54
N MET A 148 3.95 3.33 -12.55
CA MET A 148 3.60 1.91 -12.42
C MET A 148 4.84 1.03 -12.29
N ILE A 149 5.87 1.26 -13.10
CA ILE A 149 7.12 0.49 -13.02
C ILE A 149 7.80 0.72 -11.67
N THR A 150 7.93 1.98 -11.26
CA THR A 150 8.55 2.32 -9.97
C THR A 150 7.72 1.84 -8.77
N GLY A 151 6.39 1.86 -8.88
CA GLY A 151 5.47 1.32 -7.88
C GLY A 151 5.62 -0.19 -7.73
N ALA A 152 5.73 -0.91 -8.85
CA ALA A 152 5.93 -2.36 -8.82
C ALA A 152 7.29 -2.76 -8.21
N ILE A 153 8.33 -1.97 -8.44
CA ILE A 153 9.64 -2.17 -7.80
C ILE A 153 9.53 -1.96 -6.28
N TRP A 154 8.87 -0.88 -5.85
CA TRP A 154 8.61 -0.60 -4.44
C TRP A 154 7.83 -1.75 -3.77
N GLU A 155 6.77 -2.25 -4.41
CA GLU A 155 6.00 -3.38 -3.87
C GLU A 155 6.84 -4.65 -3.74
N LYS A 156 7.76 -4.90 -4.69
CA LYS A 156 8.67 -6.03 -4.57
C LYS A 156 9.59 -5.92 -3.35
N GLU A 157 10.13 -4.74 -3.09
CA GLU A 157 11.00 -4.51 -1.94
C GLU A 157 10.22 -4.66 -0.61
N VAL A 158 8.99 -4.16 -0.56
CA VAL A 158 8.18 -4.18 0.67
C VAL A 158 7.52 -5.55 0.89
N PHE A 159 6.92 -6.15 -0.12
CA PHE A 159 6.06 -7.35 -0.01
C PHE A 159 6.63 -8.61 -0.65
N GLY A 160 7.77 -8.53 -1.34
CA GLY A 160 8.38 -9.68 -2.03
C GLY A 160 7.69 -10.05 -3.35
N ARG A 161 6.80 -9.20 -3.89
CA ARG A 161 6.08 -9.41 -5.15
C ARG A 161 5.89 -8.08 -5.89
N TYR A 162 5.90 -8.12 -7.22
CA TYR A 162 5.85 -6.89 -8.03
C TYR A 162 4.50 -6.18 -8.00
N LEU A 163 3.39 -6.90 -7.90
CA LEU A 163 2.03 -6.34 -7.88
C LEU A 163 1.13 -7.33 -7.11
N PHE A 164 -0.08 -6.90 -6.79
CA PHE A 164 -1.16 -7.71 -6.22
C PHE A 164 -0.85 -8.21 -4.81
N ALA A 165 -0.14 -7.41 -4.01
CA ALA A 165 -0.10 -7.66 -2.57
C ALA A 165 -1.53 -7.67 -1.99
N PRO A 166 -1.88 -8.57 -1.05
CA PRO A 166 -3.25 -8.66 -0.54
C PRO A 166 -3.82 -7.33 -0.01
N ALA A 167 -2.96 -6.42 0.44
CA ALA A 167 -3.32 -5.08 0.89
C ALA A 167 -3.63 -4.08 -0.24
N PHE A 168 -3.14 -4.34 -1.46
CA PHE A 168 -3.20 -3.45 -2.64
C PHE A 168 -3.92 -4.09 -3.84
N TYR A 169 -4.29 -5.37 -3.76
CA TYR A 169 -4.86 -6.15 -4.87
C TYR A 169 -5.91 -5.40 -5.70
N TRP A 170 -6.91 -4.80 -5.05
CA TRP A 170 -7.97 -4.09 -5.75
C TRP A 170 -7.50 -2.79 -6.42
N GLU A 171 -6.57 -2.06 -5.79
CA GLU A 171 -5.96 -0.87 -6.40
C GLU A 171 -5.11 -1.26 -7.61
N ASP A 172 -4.44 -2.41 -7.56
CA ASP A 172 -3.65 -2.93 -8.67
C ASP A 172 -4.54 -3.38 -9.84
N VAL A 173 -5.70 -3.99 -9.57
CA VAL A 173 -6.68 -4.34 -10.60
C VAL A 173 -7.15 -3.08 -11.36
N PHE A 174 -7.50 -2.01 -10.63
CA PHE A 174 -7.92 -0.76 -11.27
C PHE A 174 -6.77 -0.06 -11.97
N SER A 175 -5.56 -0.10 -11.39
CA SER A 175 -4.37 0.46 -12.01
C SER A 175 -4.00 -0.27 -13.31
N MET A 176 -4.17 -1.61 -13.36
CA MET A 176 -4.03 -2.38 -14.60
C MET A 176 -5.10 -2.01 -15.62
N LEU A 177 -6.34 -1.77 -15.21
CA LEU A 177 -7.39 -1.30 -16.13
C LEU A 177 -7.04 0.08 -16.72
N VAL A 178 -6.59 1.02 -15.88
CA VAL A 178 -6.15 2.35 -16.32
C VAL A 178 -4.97 2.22 -17.30
N LEU A 179 -3.98 1.40 -16.96
CA LEU A 179 -2.83 1.10 -17.80
C LEU A 179 -3.25 0.51 -19.15
N ALA A 180 -4.17 -0.46 -19.13
CA ALA A 180 -4.68 -1.11 -20.34
C ALA A 180 -5.41 -0.12 -21.24
N LEU A 181 -6.28 0.74 -20.70
CA LEU A 181 -7.00 1.74 -21.49
C LEU A 181 -6.06 2.77 -22.11
N HIS A 182 -5.06 3.24 -21.37
CA HIS A 182 -4.03 4.13 -21.89
C HIS A 182 -3.17 3.45 -22.97
N THR A 183 -2.85 2.18 -22.80
CA THR A 183 -2.12 1.40 -23.81
C THR A 183 -2.96 1.19 -25.06
N ALA A 184 -4.26 0.90 -24.91
CA ALA A 184 -5.20 0.80 -26.00
C ALA A 184 -5.32 2.14 -26.77
N TYR A 185 -5.29 3.28 -26.06
CA TYR A 185 -5.24 4.60 -26.68
C TYR A 185 -4.01 4.75 -27.57
N LEU A 186 -2.81 4.40 -27.08
CA LEU A 186 -1.59 4.47 -27.89
C LEU A 186 -1.66 3.55 -29.12
N VAL A 187 -2.14 2.32 -28.95
CA VAL A 187 -2.33 1.38 -30.07
C VAL A 187 -3.29 1.94 -31.11
N ALA A 188 -4.42 2.51 -30.67
CA ALA A 188 -5.39 3.10 -31.57
C ALA A 188 -4.85 4.35 -32.29
N LEU A 189 -4.08 5.19 -31.59
CA LEU A 189 -3.46 6.39 -32.15
C LEU A 189 -2.42 6.03 -33.22
N PHE A 190 -1.46 5.15 -32.89
CA PHE A 190 -0.36 4.81 -33.79
C PHE A 190 -0.77 3.85 -34.91
N GLY A 191 -1.82 3.06 -34.69
CA GLY A 191 -2.41 2.19 -35.69
C GLY A 191 -3.47 2.87 -36.56
N ASP A 192 -3.77 4.15 -36.33
CA ASP A 192 -4.85 4.90 -36.99
C ASP A 192 -6.20 4.15 -36.94
N LEU A 193 -6.49 3.50 -35.80
CA LEU A 193 -7.65 2.61 -35.64
C LEU A 193 -8.92 3.37 -35.23
N LEU A 194 -8.77 4.58 -34.70
CA LEU A 194 -9.86 5.43 -34.24
C LEU A 194 -9.64 6.85 -34.73
N GLY A 195 -10.72 7.50 -35.19
CA GLY A 195 -10.73 8.93 -35.43
C GLY A 195 -10.58 9.74 -34.15
N ALA A 196 -10.35 11.05 -34.29
CA ALA A 196 -10.06 11.96 -33.20
C ALA A 196 -11.06 11.89 -32.03
N GLN A 197 -12.37 11.89 -32.32
CA GLN A 197 -13.40 11.80 -31.28
C GLN A 197 -13.35 10.44 -30.54
N GLY A 198 -13.11 9.35 -31.25
CA GLY A 198 -13.00 8.01 -30.66
C GLY A 198 -11.81 7.90 -29.70
N LEU A 199 -10.66 8.47 -30.08
CA LEU A 199 -9.50 8.57 -29.20
C LEU A 199 -9.83 9.34 -27.92
N MET A 200 -10.50 10.49 -28.03
CA MET A 200 -10.84 11.32 -26.86
C MET A 200 -11.84 10.64 -25.93
N VAL A 201 -12.82 9.93 -26.46
CA VAL A 201 -13.75 9.10 -25.66
C VAL A 201 -12.98 7.99 -24.94
N LEU A 202 -12.04 7.32 -25.60
CA LEU A 202 -11.19 6.30 -24.98
C LEU A 202 -10.30 6.89 -23.87
N ALA A 203 -9.76 8.09 -24.07
CA ALA A 203 -9.03 8.81 -23.03
C ALA A 203 -9.93 9.15 -21.82
N LEU A 204 -11.15 9.62 -22.04
CA LEU A 204 -12.12 9.88 -20.97
C LEU A 204 -12.50 8.60 -20.21
N ALA A 205 -12.61 7.46 -20.89
CA ALA A 205 -12.83 6.17 -20.23
C ALA A 205 -11.65 5.79 -19.31
N ALA A 206 -10.41 5.99 -19.77
CA ALA A 206 -9.21 5.81 -18.95
C ALA A 206 -9.21 6.75 -17.73
N TYR A 207 -9.67 7.99 -17.91
CA TYR A 207 -9.75 9.00 -16.85
C TYR A 207 -10.80 8.67 -15.81
N ALA A 208 -11.97 8.17 -16.24
CA ALA A 208 -13.00 7.69 -15.33
C ALA A 208 -12.48 6.53 -14.46
N ALA A 209 -11.78 5.56 -15.07
CA ALA A 209 -11.14 4.48 -14.33
C ALA A 209 -10.08 5.01 -13.34
N TYR A 210 -9.30 6.02 -13.74
CA TYR A 210 -8.32 6.67 -12.86
C TYR A 210 -8.97 7.37 -11.66
N VAL A 211 -10.10 8.06 -11.85
CA VAL A 211 -10.82 8.72 -10.75
C VAL A 211 -11.31 7.70 -9.73
N ILE A 212 -11.78 6.52 -10.18
CA ILE A 212 -12.16 5.43 -9.27
C ILE A 212 -10.93 4.96 -8.47
N ASN A 213 -9.80 4.73 -9.15
CA ASN A 213 -8.54 4.32 -8.51
C ASN A 213 -8.05 5.36 -7.47
N ALA A 214 -8.05 6.64 -7.84
CA ALA A 214 -7.66 7.73 -6.94
C ALA A 214 -8.64 7.87 -5.76
N GLY A 215 -9.93 7.65 -5.99
CA GLY A 215 -10.95 7.62 -4.95
C GLY A 215 -10.68 6.54 -3.90
N GLN A 216 -10.32 5.33 -4.33
CA GLN A 216 -9.91 4.25 -3.43
C GLN A 216 -8.74 4.67 -2.53
N PHE A 217 -7.72 5.29 -3.13
CA PHE A 217 -6.55 5.77 -2.41
C PHE A 217 -6.91 6.84 -1.36
N VAL A 218 -7.74 7.83 -1.71
CA VAL A 218 -8.19 8.89 -0.78
C VAL A 218 -8.98 8.30 0.39
N LEU A 219 -9.87 7.34 0.14
CA LEU A 219 -10.62 6.67 1.20
C LEU A 219 -9.69 5.89 2.14
N LYS A 220 -8.68 5.21 1.59
CA LYS A 220 -7.66 4.50 2.36
C LYS A 220 -6.85 5.46 3.24
N LEU A 221 -6.45 6.63 2.72
CA LEU A 221 -5.76 7.67 3.50
C LEU A 221 -6.63 8.19 4.66
N ARG A 222 -7.92 8.43 4.40
CA ARG A 222 -8.86 8.86 5.45
C ARG A 222 -9.00 7.82 6.56
N ALA A 223 -9.15 6.55 6.19
CA ALA A 223 -9.25 5.45 7.16
C ALA A 223 -7.98 5.34 8.02
N ALA A 224 -6.80 5.47 7.42
CA ALA A 224 -5.52 5.44 8.15
C ALA A 224 -5.39 6.60 9.15
N ARG A 225 -5.81 7.82 8.78
CA ARG A 225 -5.80 8.98 9.69
C ARG A 225 -6.73 8.78 10.89
N LEU A 226 -7.95 8.31 10.65
CA LEU A 226 -8.92 8.04 11.72
C LEU A 226 -8.44 6.95 12.68
N GLN A 227 -7.76 5.92 12.18
CA GLN A 227 -7.16 4.87 13.03
C GLN A 227 -6.03 5.41 13.90
N ALA A 228 -5.18 6.30 13.37
CA ALA A 228 -4.11 6.92 14.14
C ALA A 228 -4.65 7.83 15.25
N GLU A 229 -5.71 8.60 14.97
CA GLU A 229 -6.40 9.42 15.97
C GLU A 229 -7.04 8.57 17.08
N ALA A 230 -7.67 7.45 16.73
CA ALA A 230 -8.26 6.53 17.70
C ALA A 230 -7.21 5.85 18.60
N ALA A 231 -6.08 5.41 18.02
CA ALA A 231 -4.99 4.79 18.77
C ALA A 231 -4.32 5.78 19.74
N GLY A 232 -4.12 7.04 19.34
CA GLY A 232 -3.59 8.08 20.23
C GLY A 232 -4.53 8.39 21.41
N ALA A 233 -5.85 8.41 21.16
CA ALA A 233 -6.84 8.63 22.22
C ALA A 233 -6.94 7.46 23.23
N GLU A 234 -6.62 6.22 22.82
CA GLU A 234 -6.51 5.07 23.73
C GLU A 234 -5.24 5.14 24.59
N ASP A 235 -4.12 5.56 24.01
CA ASP A 235 -2.84 5.73 24.72
C ASP A 235 -2.93 6.85 25.78
N ASP A 236 -3.56 7.98 25.44
CA ASP A 236 -3.81 9.09 26.39
C ASP A 236 -4.74 8.69 27.54
N ARG A 237 -5.74 7.82 27.28
CA ARG A 237 -6.63 7.26 28.32
C ARG A 237 -5.91 6.25 29.20
N ALA A 238 -5.01 5.43 28.65
CA ALA A 238 -4.20 4.49 29.41
C ALA A 238 -3.12 5.20 30.26
N ALA A 239 -2.61 6.35 29.79
CA ALA A 239 -1.63 7.17 30.48
C ALA A 239 -2.23 8.05 31.60
N THR A 240 -3.55 8.21 31.66
CA THR A 240 -4.24 8.90 32.76
C THR A 240 -4.59 7.89 33.86
N PRO A 241 -3.85 7.79 34.97
CA PRO A 241 -4.20 6.87 36.04
C PRO A 241 -5.56 7.28 36.63
N ALA A 242 -6.45 6.30 36.80
CA ALA A 242 -7.68 6.43 37.58
C ALA A 242 -7.30 6.69 39.05
N GLY A 243 -7.01 7.95 39.35
CA GLY A 243 -6.33 8.35 40.57
C GLY A 243 -6.44 9.84 40.85
N ALA A 244 -7.65 10.39 40.68
CA ALA A 244 -8.06 11.61 41.37
C ALA A 244 -9.46 11.37 41.92
N ALA A 245 -9.52 10.50 42.93
CA ALA A 245 -10.63 10.50 43.86
C ALA A 245 -10.48 11.72 44.79
N GLN A 246 -11.58 12.45 44.98
CA GLN A 246 -12.01 12.98 46.27
C GLN A 246 -13.50 13.28 46.21
#